data_AF-A0A950WM52-F1
#
_entry.id   AF-A0A950WM52-F1
#
_cell.length_a   1.000
_cell.length_b   1.000
_cell.length_c   1.000
_cell.angle_alpha   90.00
_cell.angle_beta   90.00
_cell.angle_gamma   90.00
#
_symmetry.space_group_name_H-M   'P 1'
#
loop_
_entity.id
_entity.type
_entity.pdbx_description
1 polymer ?
#
loop_
_entity_poly.entity_id
_entity_poly.type
_entity_poly.pdbx_seq_one_letter_code
_entity_poly.pdbx_strand_id
1 'polypeptide(L)'
;DGHIAAAEKLSTAQDPTGAFKQLGMFEGLMDESLTYLEKNDLTQNKTLDALRKLEIGLRAFMPRLESIRRILPLNCDDYVRKLMKNLRDARAKAVDPMFSDNVVKMNGDHDL
;
A
#
# COMPACT_ATOMS: atom_id res chain seq x y z
N ASP A 1 -4.80 1.44 9.13
CA ASP A 1 -6.28 1.44 9.20
C ASP A 1 -6.85 2.74 9.79
N GLY A 2 -6.43 3.14 11.01
CA GLY A 2 -6.98 4.31 11.72
C GLY A 2 -7.07 5.62 10.92
N HIS A 3 -6.03 5.98 10.15
CA HIS A 3 -6.04 7.21 9.34
C HIS A 3 -7.03 7.16 8.16
N ILE A 4 -7.19 6.01 7.50
CA ILE A 4 -8.18 5.86 6.42
C ILE A 4 -9.60 5.96 6.97
N ALA A 5 -9.88 5.29 8.09
CA ALA A 5 -11.19 5.36 8.75
C ALA A 5 -11.52 6.79 9.22
N ALA A 6 -10.53 7.52 9.73
CA ALA A 6 -10.67 8.93 10.08
C ALA A 6 -10.94 9.81 8.84
N ALA A 7 -10.22 9.57 7.74
CA ALA A 7 -10.44 10.28 6.48
C ALA A 7 -11.86 10.04 5.92
N GLU A 8 -12.39 8.81 5.99
CA GLU A 8 -13.77 8.49 5.60
C GLU A 8 -14.80 9.27 6.42
N LYS A 9 -14.63 9.30 7.75
CA LYS A 9 -15.51 10.05 8.65
C LYS A 9 -15.48 11.56 8.35
N LEU A 10 -14.29 12.13 8.17
CA LEU A 10 -14.12 13.56 7.90
C LEU A 10 -14.66 13.94 6.52
N SER A 11 -14.50 13.06 5.52
CA SER A 11 -15.09 13.26 4.19
C SER A 11 -16.61 13.30 4.27
N THR A 12 -17.21 12.40 5.05
CA THR A 12 -18.67 12.37 5.26
C THR A 12 -19.17 13.57 6.07
N ALA A 13 -18.35 14.09 6.99
CA ALA A 13 -18.61 15.30 7.76
C ALA A 13 -18.39 16.60 6.96
N GLN A 14 -18.08 16.51 5.65
CA GLN A 14 -17.79 17.66 4.78
C GLN A 14 -16.60 18.50 5.27
N ASP A 15 -15.63 17.86 5.95
CA ASP A 15 -14.38 18.46 6.38
C ASP A 15 -13.22 17.97 5.47
N PRO A 16 -13.07 18.55 4.26
CA PRO A 16 -12.08 18.09 3.28
C PRO A 16 -10.66 18.31 3.78
N THR A 17 -10.41 19.37 4.55
CA THR A 17 -9.09 19.70 5.09
C THR A 17 -8.59 18.64 6.08
N GLY A 18 -9.44 18.22 7.03
CA GLY A 18 -9.11 17.16 7.97
C GLY A 18 -8.96 15.81 7.27
N ALA A 19 -9.84 15.50 6.32
CA ALA A 19 -9.70 14.29 5.50
C ALA A 19 -8.35 14.25 4.77
N PHE A 20 -7.94 15.37 4.16
CA PHE A 20 -6.65 15.50 3.47
C PHE A 20 -5.47 15.30 4.41
N LYS A 21 -5.52 15.86 5.62
CA LYS A 21 -4.49 15.68 6.64
C LYS A 21 -4.34 14.21 7.03
N GLN A 22 -5.44 13.49 7.19
CA GLN A 22 -5.42 12.05 7.50
C GLN A 22 -4.87 11.23 6.34
N LEU A 23 -5.21 11.58 5.09
CA LEU A 23 -4.67 10.93 3.90
C LEU A 23 -3.16 11.15 3.77
N GLY A 24 -2.65 12.35 4.05
CA GLY A 24 -1.21 12.63 4.05
C GLY A 24 -0.45 11.85 5.13
N MET A 25 -1.02 11.72 6.33
CA MET A 25 -0.45 10.87 7.39
C MET A 25 -0.41 9.39 6.96
N PHE A 26 -1.47 8.92 6.31
CA PHE A 26 -1.51 7.57 5.76
C PHE A 26 -0.44 7.36 4.69
N GLU A 27 -0.28 8.31 3.75
CA GLU A 27 0.75 8.26 2.71
C GLU A 27 2.16 8.17 3.32
N GLY A 28 2.47 9.01 4.31
CA GLY A 28 3.76 9.00 5.00
C GLY A 28 4.05 7.68 5.73
N LEU A 29 3.05 7.07 6.37
CA LEU A 29 3.22 5.75 6.99
C LEU A 29 3.49 4.65 5.97
N MET A 30 2.87 4.73 4.79
CA MET A 30 3.12 3.76 3.72
C MET A 30 4.52 3.92 3.13
N ASP A 31 4.95 5.16 2.90
CA ASP A 31 6.30 5.48 2.44
C ASP A 31 7.38 5.04 3.42
N GLU A 32 7.17 5.30 4.72
CA GLU A 32 8.06 4.82 5.79
C GLU A 32 8.10 3.29 5.84
N SER A 33 6.95 2.63 5.72
CA SER A 33 6.87 1.17 5.70
C SER A 33 7.61 0.56 4.50
N LEU A 34 7.45 1.13 3.31
CA LEU A 34 8.19 0.72 2.11
C LEU A 34 9.68 0.95 2.26
N THR A 35 10.08 2.15 2.69
CA THR A 35 11.48 2.51 2.93
C THR A 35 12.11 1.59 3.97
N TYR A 36 11.38 1.24 5.03
CA TYR A 36 11.83 0.29 6.04
C TYR A 36 12.07 -1.09 5.44
N LEU A 37 11.19 -1.56 4.56
CA LEU A 37 11.31 -2.85 3.88
C LEU A 37 12.44 -2.88 2.85
N GLU A 38 12.72 -1.76 2.18
CA GLU A 38 13.82 -1.64 1.23
C GLU A 38 15.19 -1.51 1.93
N LYS A 39 15.26 -0.80 3.06
CA LYS A 39 16.53 -0.53 3.77
C LYS A 39 16.91 -1.61 4.78
N ASN A 40 15.94 -2.31 5.36
CA ASN A 40 16.25 -3.37 6.30
C ASN A 40 16.45 -4.67 5.53
N ASP A 41 17.70 -5.15 5.52
CA ASP A 41 18.08 -6.50 5.12
C ASP A 41 17.53 -7.50 6.16
N LEU A 42 16.20 -7.60 6.21
CA LEU A 42 15.50 -8.61 6.98
C LEU A 42 15.71 -9.95 6.26
N THR A 43 15.72 -11.03 7.03
CA THR A 43 15.67 -12.37 6.44
C THR A 43 14.50 -12.45 5.47
N GLN A 44 14.70 -13.04 4.29
CA GLN A 44 13.70 -13.00 3.21
C GLN A 44 12.28 -13.37 3.65
N ASN A 45 12.14 -14.35 4.55
CA ASN A 45 10.85 -14.76 5.10
C ASN A 45 10.12 -13.65 5.89
N LYS A 46 10.85 -12.81 6.63
CA LYS A 46 10.28 -11.66 7.36
C LYS A 46 9.91 -10.51 6.41
N THR A 47 10.72 -10.27 5.39
CA THR A 47 10.42 -9.29 4.34
C THR A 47 9.17 -9.69 3.58
N LEU A 48 9.05 -10.95 3.17
CA LEU A 48 7.88 -11.48 2.46
C LEU A 48 6.61 -11.41 3.32
N ASP A 49 6.67 -11.75 4.62
CA ASP A 49 5.52 -11.64 5.53
C ASP A 49 5.06 -10.17 5.69
N ALA A 50 6.00 -9.23 5.83
CA ALA A 50 5.69 -7.82 5.94
C ALA A 50 5.15 -7.23 4.63
N LEU A 51 5.71 -7.60 3.48
CA LEU A 51 5.19 -7.26 2.15
C LEU A 51 3.79 -7.84 1.92
N ARG A 52 3.53 -9.06 2.42
CA ARG A 52 2.20 -9.68 2.33
C ARG A 52 1.17 -8.96 3.17
N LYS A 53 1.51 -8.58 4.40
CA LYS A 53 0.64 -7.76 5.26
C LYS A 53 0.37 -6.40 4.64
N LEU A 54 1.39 -5.78 4.03
CA LEU A 54 1.25 -4.55 3.28
C LEU A 54 0.29 -4.73 2.10
N GLU A 55 0.48 -5.76 1.27
CA GLU A 55 -0.39 -6.06 0.11
C GLU A 55 -1.86 -6.24 0.51
N ILE A 56 -2.13 -7.03 1.54
CA ILE A 56 -3.48 -7.26 2.07
C ILE A 56 -4.10 -5.94 2.54
N GLY A 57 -3.32 -5.12 3.26
CA GLY A 57 -3.76 -3.79 3.69
C GLY A 57 -4.09 -2.88 2.52
N LEU A 58 -3.17 -2.76 1.55
CA LEU A 58 -3.34 -1.94 0.34
C LEU A 58 -4.62 -2.33 -0.42
N ARG A 59 -4.90 -3.63 -0.53
CA ARG A 59 -6.12 -4.15 -1.16
C ARG A 59 -7.38 -3.69 -0.44
N ALA A 60 -7.37 -3.64 0.88
CA ALA A 60 -8.50 -3.16 1.68
C ALA A 60 -8.66 -1.63 1.63
N PHE A 61 -7.57 -0.88 1.47
CA PHE A 61 -7.62 0.59 1.43
C PHE A 61 -8.08 1.16 0.09
N MET A 62 -7.82 0.48 -1.03
CA MET A 62 -8.23 0.90 -2.38
C MET A 62 -9.74 1.25 -2.52
N PRO A 63 -10.70 0.38 -2.15
CA PRO A 63 -12.12 0.73 -2.25
C PRO A 63 -12.52 1.88 -1.30
N ARG A 64 -11.85 2.01 -0.15
CA ARG A 64 -12.11 3.08 0.83
C ARG A 64 -11.65 4.44 0.32
N LEU A 65 -10.49 4.48 -0.33
CA LEU A 65 -9.98 5.68 -1.03
C LEU A 65 -10.90 6.10 -2.17
N GLU A 66 -11.47 5.15 -2.90
CA GLU A 66 -12.44 5.47 -3.95
C GLU A 66 -13.74 6.07 -3.38
N SER A 67 -14.22 5.57 -2.24
CA SER A 67 -15.35 6.18 -1.53
C SER A 67 -15.04 7.62 -1.07
N ILE A 68 -13.87 7.85 -0.48
CA ILE A 68 -13.42 9.19 -0.08
C ILE A 68 -13.37 10.13 -1.27
N ARG A 69 -12.80 9.68 -2.39
CA ARG A 69 -12.70 10.43 -3.64
C ARG A 69 -14.06 10.88 -4.17
N ARG A 70 -15.09 10.03 -4.07
CA ARG A 70 -16.45 10.36 -4.53
C ARG A 70 -17.13 11.44 -3.69
N ILE A 71 -16.70 11.60 -2.43
CA ILE A 71 -17.29 12.57 -1.50
C ILE A 71 -16.53 13.89 -1.52
N LEU A 72 -15.21 13.84 -1.69
CA LEU A 72 -14.37 15.03 -1.69
C LEU A 72 -14.60 15.93 -2.93
N PRO A 73 -14.47 17.26 -2.77
CA PRO A 73 -14.55 18.19 -3.90
C PRO A 73 -13.41 17.94 -4.90
N LEU A 74 -13.64 18.30 -6.17
CA LEU A 74 -12.74 18.09 -7.32
C LEU A 74 -11.27 18.49 -7.07
N ASN A 75 -11.04 19.47 -6.19
CA ASN A 75 -9.70 19.95 -5.83
C ASN A 75 -8.85 18.87 -5.14
N CYS A 76 -9.47 17.88 -4.49
CA CYS A 76 -8.79 16.77 -3.83
C CYS A 76 -8.71 15.50 -4.70
N ASP A 77 -9.41 15.47 -5.83
CA ASP A 77 -9.50 14.31 -6.71
C ASP A 77 -8.14 13.90 -7.27
N ASP A 78 -7.32 14.88 -7.68
CA ASP A 78 -6.00 14.65 -8.27
C ASP A 78 -5.03 14.03 -7.26
N TYR A 79 -5.05 14.53 -6.02
CA TYR A 79 -4.25 13.97 -4.93
C TYR A 79 -4.63 12.53 -4.61
N VAL A 80 -5.93 12.24 -4.46
CA VAL A 80 -6.38 10.87 -4.16
C VAL A 80 -6.06 9.92 -5.31
N ARG A 81 -6.19 10.36 -6.58
CA ARG A 81 -5.74 9.55 -7.74
C ARG A 81 -4.25 9.24 -7.67
N LYS A 82 -3.42 10.24 -7.35
CA LYS A 82 -1.97 10.06 -7.24
C LYS A 82 -1.63 9.08 -6.13
N LEU A 83 -2.25 9.20 -4.96
CA LEU A 83 -2.11 8.25 -3.86
C LEU A 83 -2.51 6.84 -4.28
N MET A 84 -3.67 6.67 -4.93
CA MET A 84 -4.11 5.35 -5.45
C MET A 84 -3.14 4.78 -6.50
N LYS A 85 -2.47 5.62 -7.30
CA LYS A 85 -1.43 5.18 -8.23
C LYS A 85 -0.18 4.71 -7.48
N ASN A 86 0.27 5.48 -6.49
CA ASN A 86 1.42 5.13 -5.65
C ASN A 86 1.19 3.81 -4.90
N LEU A 87 -0.01 3.61 -4.35
CA LEU A 87 -0.37 2.35 -3.67
C LEU A 87 -0.38 1.16 -4.64
N ARG A 88 -0.77 1.36 -5.90
CA ARG A 88 -0.67 0.31 -6.94
C ARG A 88 0.78 -0.02 -7.30
N ASP A 89 1.64 0.99 -7.41
CA ASP A 89 3.07 0.80 -7.66
C ASP A 89 3.75 0.07 -6.48
N ALA A 90 3.46 0.49 -5.26
CA ALA A 90 3.90 -0.17 -4.04
C ALA A 90 3.46 -1.64 -3.98
N ARG A 91 2.23 -1.93 -4.39
CA ARG A 91 1.73 -3.31 -4.50
C ARG A 91 2.51 -4.10 -5.55
N ALA A 92 2.78 -3.53 -6.71
CA ALA A 92 3.57 -4.21 -7.75
C ALA A 92 4.98 -4.54 -7.24
N LYS A 93 5.64 -3.57 -6.59
CA LYS A 93 6.94 -3.76 -5.93
C LYS A 93 6.92 -4.79 -4.80
N ALA A 94 5.80 -4.91 -4.08
CA ALA A 94 5.67 -5.91 -3.02
C ALA A 94 5.47 -7.33 -3.56
N VAL A 95 4.84 -7.48 -4.73
CA VAL A 95 4.57 -8.78 -5.37
C VAL A 95 5.78 -9.29 -6.17
N ASP A 96 6.57 -8.41 -6.77
CA ASP A 96 7.77 -8.76 -7.55
C ASP A 96 8.78 -9.69 -6.80
N PRO A 97 9.23 -9.37 -5.57
CA PRO A 97 10.13 -10.24 -4.82
C PRO A 97 9.46 -11.53 -4.33
N MET A 98 8.12 -11.55 -4.17
CA MET A 98 7.39 -12.78 -3.83
C MET A 98 7.43 -13.82 -4.96
N PHE A 99 7.57 -13.37 -6.21
CA PHE A 99 7.68 -14.26 -7.37
C PHE A 99 9.12 -14.66 -7.68
N SER A 100 10.11 -13.83 -7.31
CA SER A 100 11.54 -14.13 -7.53
C SER A 100 12.07 -15.28 -6.67
N ASP A 101 11.49 -15.55 -5.49
CA ASP A 101 11.87 -16.67 -4.61
C ASP A 101 11.46 -18.04 -5.18
N ASN A 102 10.52 -18.07 -6.12
CA ASN A 102 9.94 -19.32 -6.63
C ASN A 102 10.69 -19.92 -7.84
N VAL A 103 11.88 -19.40 -8.21
CA VAL A 103 12.61 -19.78 -9.45
C VAL A 103 13.95 -20.52 -9.20
N VAL A 104 14.24 -20.99 -7.97
CA VAL A 104 15.43 -21.81 -7.66
C VAL A 104 15.00 -22.87 -6.62
N LYS A 105 14.85 -24.19 -6.88
CA LYS A 105 15.50 -25.14 -7.77
C LYS A 105 14.49 -26.19 -8.25
N MET A 106 14.30 -26.33 -9.56
CA MET A 106 13.90 -27.61 -10.15
C MET A 106 14.79 -27.87 -11.36
N ASN A 107 16.08 -28.09 -11.09
CA ASN A 107 16.98 -28.69 -12.07
C ASN A 107 17.44 -30.03 -11.49
N GLY A 108 17.16 -31.08 -12.25
CA GLY A 108 17.06 -32.45 -11.80
C GLY A 108 18.35 -33.06 -11.31
N ASP A 109 18.25 -33.74 -10.17
CA ASP A 109 18.97 -34.97 -9.92
C ASP A 109 18.39 -36.06 -10.85
N HIS A 110 19.10 -36.40 -11.94
CA HIS A 110 19.07 -37.76 -12.48
C HIS A 110 20.25 -38.04 -13.42
N ASP A 111 20.88 -39.18 -13.15
CA ASP A 111 21.74 -40.03 -14.00
C ASP A 111 23.23 -39.68 -14.22
N LEU A 112 24.08 -40.37 -13.44
CA LEU A 112 25.26 -41.06 -13.96
C LEU A 112 25.56 -42.33 -13.14
#